data_AF-A0A8D8VB08-F1
#
_entry.id   AF-A0A8D8VB08-F1
#
_cell.length_a   1.000
_cell.length_b   1.000
_cell.length_c   1.000
_cell.angle_alpha   90.00
_cell.angle_beta   90.00
_cell.angle_gamma   90.00
#
_symmetry.space_group_name_H-M   'P 1'
#
loop_
_entity.id
_entity.type
_entity.pdbx_description
1 polymer ?
#
loop_
_entity_poly.entity_id
_entity_poly.type
_entity_poly.pdbx_seq_one_letter_code
_entity_poly.pdbx_strand_id
1 'polypeptide(L)'
;MLLSEDQYYVPVWRSSDACDAPLVGPPCKTSVTPDKLSMRRDESDITSPILEIKAFAGPMSESSARSFRTKWKREMKAGDSGSSPVLTTPTKYNVSLNSSSLNGSFQ
;
A
#
# COMPACT_ATOMS: atom_id res chain seq x y z
N MET A 1 9.10 17.42 -26.63
CA MET A 1 8.88 15.96 -26.65
C MET A 1 9.12 15.46 -25.24
N LEU A 2 8.10 14.94 -24.56
CA LEU A 2 8.28 14.30 -23.26
C LEU A 2 8.75 12.87 -23.53
N LEU A 3 10.01 12.55 -23.31
CA LEU A 3 10.43 11.16 -23.18
C LEU A 3 9.71 10.65 -21.94
N SER A 4 8.62 9.90 -22.10
CA SER A 4 8.05 9.17 -20.97
C SER A 4 9.13 8.20 -20.51
N GLU A 5 9.84 8.59 -19.45
CA GLU A 5 10.64 7.66 -18.67
C GLU A 5 9.77 6.42 -18.43
N ASP A 6 10.30 5.23 -18.67
CA ASP A 6 9.54 3.99 -18.54
C ASP A 6 8.81 3.96 -17.19
N GLN A 7 7.49 4.14 -17.21
CA GLN A 7 6.67 4.19 -16.00
C GLN A 7 6.30 2.77 -15.59
N TYR A 8 6.70 2.41 -14.38
CA TYR A 8 6.38 1.14 -13.76
C TYR A 8 5.29 1.30 -12.72
N TYR A 9 4.48 0.26 -12.64
CA TYR A 9 3.38 0.10 -11.70
C TYR A 9 3.52 -1.25 -11.01
N VAL A 10 2.96 -1.38 -9.82
CA VAL A 10 2.90 -2.64 -9.10
C VAL A 10 1.44 -3.02 -8.87
N PRO A 11 0.93 -4.10 -9.49
CA PRO A 11 -0.43 -4.55 -9.28
C PRO A 11 -0.62 -5.13 -7.87
N VAL A 12 -1.79 -4.85 -7.29
CA VAL A 12 -2.20 -5.33 -5.97
C VAL A 12 -3.51 -6.10 -6.10
N TRP A 13 -3.45 -7.39 -5.80
CA TRP A 13 -4.60 -8.28 -5.75
C TRP A 13 -5.21 -8.30 -4.35
N ARG A 14 -6.54 -8.26 -4.27
CA ARG A 14 -7.29 -8.41 -3.02
C ARG A 14 -8.45 -9.37 -3.25
N SER A 15 -8.86 -10.07 -2.19
CA SER A 15 -10.11 -10.82 -2.19
C SER A 15 -11.29 -9.84 -2.29
N SER A 16 -12.43 -10.33 -2.77
CA SER A 16 -13.64 -9.51 -2.89
C SER A 16 -14.17 -9.04 -1.53
N ASP A 17 -14.02 -9.87 -0.50
CA ASP A 17 -14.45 -9.64 0.88
C ASP A 17 -13.40 -8.89 1.73
N ALA A 18 -12.21 -8.65 1.19
CA ALA A 18 -11.08 -7.98 1.86
C ALA A 18 -10.64 -8.58 3.22
N CYS A 19 -11.12 -9.78 3.57
CA CYS A 19 -10.71 -10.53 4.76
C CYS A 19 -9.26 -10.99 4.65
N ASP A 20 -8.77 -11.13 3.43
CA ASP A 20 -7.50 -11.71 3.11
C ASP A 20 -6.39 -10.69 2.92
N ALA A 21 -5.19 -11.06 3.35
CA ALA A 21 -3.99 -10.26 3.11
C ALA A 21 -3.80 -10.01 1.60
N PRO A 22 -3.62 -8.74 1.16
CA PRO A 22 -3.38 -8.41 -0.24
C PRO A 22 -2.13 -9.10 -0.79
N LEU A 23 -2.17 -9.50 -2.06
CA LEU A 23 -1.01 -10.02 -2.77
C LEU A 23 -0.42 -8.93 -3.68
N VAL A 24 0.90 -8.78 -3.67
CA VAL A 24 1.61 -7.79 -4.51
C VAL A 24 2.47 -8.50 -5.55
N GLY A 25 2.16 -8.24 -6.82
CA GLY A 25 2.80 -8.87 -7.97
C GLY A 25 4.06 -8.15 -8.43
N PRO A 26 4.64 -8.60 -9.56
CA PRO A 26 5.84 -8.00 -10.13
C PRO A 26 5.55 -6.61 -10.72
N PRO A 27 6.55 -5.70 -10.75
CA PRO A 27 6.44 -4.46 -11.50
C PRO A 27 6.10 -4.69 -12.98
N CYS A 28 5.17 -3.91 -13.52
CA CYS A 28 4.77 -3.92 -14.93
C CYS A 28 4.70 -2.50 -15.50
N LYS A 29 4.81 -2.34 -16.82
CA LYS A 29 4.62 -1.04 -17.49
C LYS A 29 3.14 -0.84 -17.82
N THR A 30 2.66 0.40 -17.96
CA THR A 30 1.24 0.70 -18.32
C THR A 30 0.77 0.02 -19.60
N SER A 31 1.66 -0.17 -20.58
CA SER A 31 1.34 -0.86 -21.84
C SER A 31 1.16 -2.37 -21.69
N VAL A 32 1.54 -2.93 -20.53
CA VAL A 32 1.46 -4.36 -20.24
C VAL A 32 0.35 -4.56 -19.22
N THR A 33 -0.82 -4.96 -19.69
CA THR A 33 -1.85 -5.53 -18.83
C THR A 33 -1.24 -6.71 -18.09
N PRO A 34 -1.36 -6.80 -16.76
CA PRO A 34 -0.84 -7.93 -16.00
C PRO A 34 -1.49 -9.22 -16.53
N ASP A 35 -0.66 -10.24 -16.81
CA ASP A 35 -1.06 -11.50 -17.46
C ASP A 35 -2.24 -12.21 -16.77
N LYS A 36 -2.42 -11.97 -15.46
CA LYS A 36 -3.50 -12.54 -14.63
C LYS A 36 -4.25 -11.42 -13.89
N LEU A 37 -5.41 -11.04 -14.41
CA LEU A 37 -6.33 -10.08 -13.75
C LEU A 37 -6.93 -10.66 -12.45
N SER A 38 -7.10 -11.97 -12.41
CA SER A 38 -7.52 -12.73 -11.24
C SER A 38 -6.66 -13.96 -11.06
N MET A 39 -6.46 -14.36 -9.80
CA MET A 39 -5.69 -15.55 -9.46
C MET A 39 -6.17 -16.11 -8.12
N ARG A 40 -6.04 -17.43 -7.93
CA ARG A 40 -6.19 -18.03 -6.61
C ARG A 40 -4.96 -17.74 -5.76
N ARG A 41 -5.15 -17.62 -4.45
CA ARG A 41 -4.02 -17.49 -3.52
C ARG A 41 -3.11 -18.72 -3.61
N ASP A 42 -3.70 -19.90 -3.66
CA ASP A 42 -3.02 -21.16 -3.91
C ASP A 42 -3.63 -21.81 -5.14
N GLU A 43 -2.87 -21.90 -6.23
CA GLU A 43 -3.35 -22.43 -7.51
C GLU A 43 -3.71 -23.93 -7.44
N SER A 44 -3.17 -24.65 -6.44
CA SER A 44 -3.43 -26.08 -6.22
C SER A 44 -4.68 -26.35 -5.37
N ASP A 45 -5.14 -25.36 -4.60
CA ASP A 45 -6.32 -25.48 -3.74
C ASP A 45 -7.54 -24.79 -4.39
N ILE A 46 -8.55 -25.59 -4.73
CA ILE A 46 -9.78 -25.11 -5.37
C ILE A 46 -10.67 -24.27 -4.43
N THR A 47 -10.53 -24.46 -3.12
CA THR A 47 -11.29 -23.74 -2.09
C THR A 47 -10.62 -22.42 -1.71
N SER A 48 -9.37 -22.23 -2.14
CA SER A 48 -8.65 -21.00 -1.87
C SER A 48 -9.35 -19.79 -2.53
N PRO A 49 -9.31 -18.62 -1.86
CA PRO A 49 -10.00 -17.43 -2.32
C PRO A 49 -9.42 -16.94 -3.64
N ILE A 50 -10.32 -16.44 -4.49
CA ILE A 50 -9.95 -15.76 -5.74
C ILE A 50 -9.61 -14.31 -5.40
N LEU A 51 -8.45 -13.86 -5.85
CA LEU A 51 -7.96 -12.50 -5.70
C LEU A 51 -8.04 -11.79 -7.06
N GLU A 52 -8.44 -10.54 -7.04
CA GLU A 52 -8.54 -9.68 -8.24
C GLU A 52 -7.70 -8.43 -8.06
N ILE A 53 -7.19 -7.87 -9.15
CA ILE A 53 -6.48 -6.59 -9.11
C ILE A 53 -7.48 -5.48 -8.76
N LYS A 54 -7.29 -4.86 -7.59
CA LYS A 54 -8.11 -3.73 -7.12
C LYS A 54 -7.37 -2.40 -7.14
N ALA A 55 -6.05 -2.42 -7.26
CA ALA A 55 -5.23 -1.22 -7.28
C ALA A 55 -3.90 -1.45 -8.00
N PHE A 56 -3.30 -0.33 -8.43
CA PHE A 56 -1.94 -0.26 -8.92
C PHE A 56 -1.16 0.81 -8.14
N ALA A 57 0.06 0.49 -7.70
CA ALA A 57 0.96 1.47 -7.11
C ALA A 57 1.88 2.04 -8.21
N GLY A 58 1.86 3.35 -8.46
CA GLY A 58 2.65 4.03 -9.50
C GLY A 58 2.02 5.34 -9.98
N PRO A 59 2.55 5.99 -11.03
CA PRO A 59 3.74 5.63 -11.81
C PRO A 59 5.05 5.85 -11.02
N MET A 60 6.02 4.97 -11.20
CA MET A 60 7.36 5.11 -10.61
C MET A 60 8.46 4.48 -11.48
N SER A 61 9.73 4.69 -11.12
CA SER A 61 10.86 4.02 -11.80
C SER A 61 10.91 2.53 -11.48
N GLU A 62 11.58 1.75 -12.34
CA GLU A 62 11.71 0.30 -12.17
C GLU A 62 12.30 -0.09 -10.80
N SER A 63 13.36 0.62 -10.39
CA SER A 63 14.03 0.41 -9.10
C SER A 63 13.10 0.69 -7.91
N SER A 64 12.30 1.77 -8.01
CA SER A 64 11.30 2.11 -7.00
C SER A 64 10.21 1.03 -6.91
N ALA A 65 9.74 0.52 -8.04
CA ALA A 65 8.73 -0.53 -8.08
C ALA A 65 9.23 -1.85 -7.46
N ARG A 66 10.48 -2.25 -7.75
CA ARG A 66 11.13 -3.40 -7.11
C ARG A 66 11.29 -3.21 -5.60
N SER A 67 11.70 -2.01 -5.18
CA SER A 67 11.89 -1.67 -3.76
C SER A 67 10.55 -1.66 -3.01
N PHE A 68 9.51 -1.05 -3.59
CA PHE A 68 8.15 -1.05 -3.06
C PHE A 68 7.67 -2.47 -2.79
N ARG A 69 7.77 -3.36 -3.79
CA ARG A 69 7.38 -4.77 -3.65
C ARG A 69 8.15 -5.48 -2.54
N THR A 70 9.45 -5.24 -2.44
CA THR A 70 10.30 -5.87 -1.42
C THR A 70 9.91 -5.42 -0.03
N LYS A 71 9.72 -4.11 0.17
CA LYS A 71 9.26 -3.54 1.43
C LYS A 71 7.88 -4.09 1.81
N TRP A 72 6.92 -4.07 0.89
CA TRP A 72 5.57 -4.58 1.12
C TRP A 72 5.55 -6.04 1.59
N LYS A 73 6.25 -6.93 0.87
CA LYS A 73 6.33 -8.35 1.24
C LYS A 73 6.94 -8.55 2.63
N ARG A 74 7.89 -7.70 3.02
CA ARG A 74 8.52 -7.74 4.34
C ARG A 74 7.54 -7.30 5.43
N GLU A 75 6.84 -6.18 5.24
CA GLU A 75 5.85 -5.69 6.21
C GLU A 75 4.73 -6.73 6.45
N MET A 76 4.27 -7.41 5.40
CA MET A 76 3.26 -8.47 5.55
C MET A 76 3.76 -9.71 6.29
N LYS A 77 5.03 -10.07 6.13
CA LYS A 77 5.64 -11.17 6.89
C LYS A 77 5.87 -10.79 8.36
N ALA A 78 6.22 -9.54 8.62
CA ALA A 78 6.45 -9.05 9.98
C ALA A 78 5.16 -9.04 10.84
N GLY A 79 3.98 -8.97 10.22
CA GLY A 79 2.69 -9.05 10.91
C GLY A 79 2.37 -10.42 11.54
N ASP A 80 3.10 -11.48 11.18
CA ASP A 80 2.94 -12.83 11.74
C ASP A 80 3.92 -13.14 12.88
N SER A 81 4.92 -12.27 13.08
CA SER A 81 5.93 -12.42 14.13
C SER A 81 5.53 -11.67 15.40
N GLY A 82 4.48 -12.11 16.10
CA GLY A 82 4.24 -11.86 17.54
C GLY A 82 4.30 -10.43 18.06
N SER A 83 4.26 -9.41 17.19
CA SER A 83 4.24 -8.01 17.55
C SER A 83 3.09 -7.38 16.79
N SER A 84 1.89 -7.59 17.34
CA SER A 84 0.74 -6.74 17.02
C SER A 84 1.22 -5.29 17.04
N PRO A 85 0.94 -4.48 16.01
CA PRO A 85 1.17 -3.05 16.12
C PRO A 85 0.31 -2.58 17.28
N VAL A 86 0.95 -2.29 18.42
CA VAL A 86 0.32 -1.61 19.52
C VAL A 86 -0.29 -0.37 18.92
N LEU A 87 -1.61 -0.26 19.05
CA LEU A 87 -2.39 0.90 18.67
C LEU A 87 -1.98 2.07 19.59
N THR A 88 -0.79 2.64 19.41
CA THR A 88 -0.44 3.93 19.99
C THR A 88 -1.07 5.00 19.13
N THR A 89 -2.28 5.36 19.56
CA THR A 89 -2.87 6.71 19.60
C THR A 89 -2.16 7.85 18.86
N PRO A 90 -2.93 8.77 18.23
CA PRO A 90 -2.40 9.77 17.32
C PRO A 90 -1.59 10.83 18.08
N THR A 91 -0.27 10.83 17.91
CA THR A 91 0.54 11.95 18.39
C THR A 91 0.69 12.99 17.28
N LYS A 92 -0.17 14.01 17.42
CA LYS A 92 0.04 15.44 17.11
C LYS A 92 0.65 15.79 15.74
N TYR A 93 -0.22 16.15 14.81
CA TYR A 93 0.06 17.25 13.90
C TYR A 93 0.49 18.48 14.73
N ASN A 94 1.66 19.04 14.41
CA ASN A 94 2.18 20.23 15.08
C ASN A 94 1.46 21.46 14.51
N VAL A 95 0.46 21.98 15.23
CA VAL A 95 -0.12 23.30 14.95
C VAL A 95 0.47 24.26 15.99
N SER A 96 1.42 25.08 15.56
CA SER A 96 1.91 26.21 16.34
C SER A 96 0.77 27.23 16.50
N LEU A 97 0.07 27.19 17.63
CA LEU A 97 -0.82 28.26 18.06
C LEU A 97 0.04 29.40 18.62
N ASN A 98 0.18 30.48 17.84
CA ASN A 98 0.74 31.74 18.30
C ASN A 98 -0.28 32.38 19.28
N SER A 99 -0.02 32.29 20.58
CA SER A 99 -0.87 32.92 21.60
C SER A 99 -0.52 34.40 21.73
N SER A 100 -1.19 35.25 20.97
CA SER A 100 -1.32 36.67 21.28
C SER A 100 -2.32 36.88 22.43
N SER A 101 -1.78 37.40 23.53
CA SER A 101 -2.38 37.87 24.78
C SER A 101 -3.87 38.24 24.77
N LEU A 102 -4.67 37.61 25.64
CA LEU A 102 -6.01 38.08 26.01
C LEU A 102 -5.92 38.86 27.34
N ASN A 103 -6.08 40.18 27.24
CA ASN A 103 -6.39 41.07 28.35
C ASN A 103 -7.84 40.87 28.80
N GLY A 104 -8.10 40.92 30.11
CA GLY A 104 -9.46 41.03 30.64
C GLY A 104 -9.52 40.90 32.16
N SER A 105 -9.32 42.01 32.87
CA SER A 105 -9.61 42.15 34.31
C SER A 105 -11.11 42.02 34.57
N PHE A 106 -11.48 41.28 35.61
CA PHE A 106 -12.82 41.30 36.19
C PHE A 106 -13.01 42.56 37.03
N GLN A 107 -14.10 43.29 36.78
CA GLN A 107 -14.75 44.15 37.78
C GLN A 107 -16.07 43.49 38.21
#